data_AF-A0A428YPD4-F1
#
_entry.id   AF-A0A428YPD4-F1
#
_cell.length_a   1.000
_cell.length_b   1.000
_cell.length_c   1.000
_cell.angle_alpha   90.00
_cell.angle_beta   90.00
_cell.angle_gamma   90.00
#
_symmetry.space_group_name_H-M   'P 1'
#
loop_
_entity.id
_entity.type
_entity.pdbx_description
1 polymer ?
#
loop_
_entity_poly.entity_id
_entity_poly.type
_entity_poly.pdbx_seq_one_letter_code
_entity_poly.pdbx_strand_id
1 'polypeptide(L)'
;VNELEDRRDLLAMKLSELTGASTAKRENGGMDVYIGGSNLVSGTFVREVTCVGVERLVDQLDVTDPLNLADPLFVPAGAGVKLVWKDDVNPADIDKTAIQAGGTMGAALDTMTAIIPGLSRDLTSIENKMIDKVNELHRAGHAKGIAAAEPNDPADPTDDAVAGVTGLDFFGRADDGSVIVLITNPDHVAISANTGTMDNSVAEQIADIGDLGDGPDRDYQSMIGRLGVSSQGVARRAEIQSVVTEQVDAAREGQAGVNLDEEMTNLLTYQRGYEAASRVLTTIDSMLDQLINRTGLVGR
;
A
#
# COMPACT_ATOMS: atom_id res chain seq x y z
N VAL A 1 14.12 32.08 17.47
CA VAL A 1 13.45 30.92 18.12
C VAL A 1 12.31 30.43 17.24
N ASN A 2 11.47 31.32 16.70
CA ASN A 2 10.34 30.97 15.82
C ASN A 2 10.72 30.14 14.58
N GLU A 3 11.77 30.49 13.83
CA GLU A 3 12.08 29.79 12.56
C GLU A 3 12.39 28.28 12.72
N LEU A 4 13.06 27.89 13.81
CA LEU A 4 13.33 26.47 14.08
C LEU A 4 12.08 25.74 14.56
N GLU A 5 11.20 26.45 15.26
CA GLU A 5 9.91 25.90 15.71
C GLU A 5 8.97 25.68 14.51
N ASP A 6 8.91 26.65 13.60
CA ASP A 6 8.15 26.55 12.35
C ASP A 6 8.67 25.41 11.48
N ARG A 7 10.00 25.28 11.35
CA ARG A 7 10.62 24.19 10.59
C ARG A 7 10.33 22.82 11.23
N ARG A 8 10.34 22.73 12.56
CA ARG A 8 9.99 21.52 13.30
C ARG A 8 8.53 21.14 13.03
N ASP A 9 7.62 22.10 13.11
CA ASP A 9 6.19 21.86 12.94
C ASP A 9 5.87 21.47 11.46
N LEU A 10 6.58 22.07 10.48
CA LEU A 10 6.51 21.66 9.07
C LEU A 10 7.00 20.22 8.86
N LEU A 11 8.15 19.86 9.45
CA LEU A 11 8.67 18.49 9.36
C LEU A 11 7.72 17.48 10.02
N ALA A 12 7.10 17.83 11.15
CA ALA A 12 6.08 17.00 11.79
C ALA A 12 4.86 16.78 10.89
N MET A 13 4.34 17.83 10.25
CA MET A 13 3.23 17.70 9.30
C MET A 13 3.60 16.77 8.15
N LYS A 14 4.79 16.92 7.55
CA LYS A 14 5.26 16.04 6.48
C LYS A 14 5.41 14.59 6.95
N LEU A 15 5.86 14.38 8.18
CA LEU A 15 6.02 13.04 8.75
C LEU A 15 4.66 12.39 9.05
N SER A 16 3.68 13.18 9.50
CA SER A 16 2.28 12.78 9.64
C SER A 16 1.67 12.36 8.30
N GLU A 17 1.91 13.11 7.23
CA GLU A 17 1.43 12.77 5.89
C GLU A 17 2.06 11.47 5.36
N LEU A 18 3.38 11.31 5.58
CA LEU A 18 4.11 10.14 5.10
C LEU A 18 3.72 8.86 5.87
N THR A 19 3.64 8.92 7.19
CA THR A 19 3.59 7.73 8.06
C THR A 19 2.35 7.64 8.95
N GLY A 20 1.48 8.65 8.93
CA GLY A 20 0.39 8.79 9.91
C GLY A 20 0.87 9.11 11.32
N ALA A 21 2.07 9.67 11.47
CA ALA A 21 2.64 9.97 12.77
C ALA A 21 1.85 11.02 13.56
N SER A 22 1.68 10.79 14.87
CA SER A 22 1.11 11.77 15.79
C SER A 22 2.21 12.48 16.58
N THR A 23 2.01 13.73 16.97
CA THR A 23 2.99 14.51 17.74
C THR A 23 2.44 14.95 19.09
N ALA A 24 3.33 15.10 20.08
CA ALA A 24 3.00 15.66 21.39
C ALA A 24 4.06 16.69 21.80
N LYS A 25 3.64 17.91 22.14
CA LYS A 25 4.54 18.93 22.70
C LYS A 25 4.82 18.63 24.17
N ARG A 26 6.08 18.76 24.59
CA ARG A 26 6.54 18.55 25.96
C ARG A 26 6.63 19.90 26.69
N GLU A 27 6.53 19.90 28.02
CA GLU A 27 6.60 21.13 28.86
C GLU A 27 7.89 21.94 28.65
N ASN A 28 8.98 21.30 28.22
CA ASN A 28 10.25 21.95 27.93
C ASN A 28 10.35 22.54 26.51
N GLY A 29 9.25 22.60 25.76
CA GLY A 29 9.21 23.07 24.37
C GLY A 29 9.70 22.06 23.33
N GLY A 30 10.09 20.85 23.75
CA GLY A 30 10.39 19.74 22.85
C GLY A 30 9.13 19.14 22.23
N MET A 31 9.30 18.28 21.22
CA MET A 31 8.21 17.55 20.57
C MET A 31 8.57 16.07 20.44
N ASP A 32 7.67 15.21 20.90
CA ASP A 32 7.76 13.77 20.69
C ASP A 32 6.90 13.37 19.50
N VAL A 33 7.34 12.40 18.71
CA VAL A 33 6.69 11.94 17.49
C VAL A 33 6.50 10.43 17.58
N TYR A 34 5.28 9.96 17.30
CA TYR A 34 4.86 8.57 17.44
C TYR A 34 4.37 8.03 16.10
N ILE A 35 4.73 6.81 15.74
CA ILE A 35 4.13 6.04 14.62
C ILE A 35 3.48 4.79 15.22
N GLY A 36 2.20 4.55 14.93
CA GLY A 36 1.49 3.36 15.41
C GLY A 36 1.51 3.18 16.94
N GLY A 37 1.56 4.29 17.70
CA GLY A 37 1.68 4.28 19.17
C GLY A 37 3.10 4.10 19.72
N SER A 38 4.11 3.93 18.86
CA SER A 38 5.53 3.78 19.24
C SER A 38 6.32 5.06 19.00
N ASN A 39 7.28 5.39 19.87
CA ASN A 39 8.14 6.57 19.72
C ASN A 39 9.07 6.45 18.51
N LEU A 40 8.97 7.39 17.58
CA LEU A 40 9.96 7.64 16.53
C LEU A 40 11.01 8.65 17.02
N VAL A 41 10.55 9.76 17.61
CA VAL A 41 11.40 10.82 18.15
C VAL A 41 10.98 11.06 19.59
N SER A 42 11.92 11.01 20.52
CA SER A 42 11.72 11.42 21.90
C SER A 42 12.87 12.30 22.37
N GLY A 43 12.60 13.59 22.53
CA GLY A 43 13.65 14.57 22.85
C GLY A 43 14.73 14.62 21.77
N THR A 44 15.94 14.13 22.09
CA THR A 44 17.08 14.05 21.15
C THR A 44 17.29 12.65 20.58
N PHE A 45 16.53 11.65 21.03
CA PHE A 45 16.63 10.29 20.55
C PHE A 45 15.71 10.08 19.36
N VAL A 46 16.26 9.46 18.30
CA VAL A 46 15.54 9.12 17.07
C VAL A 46 15.71 7.63 16.83
N ARG A 47 14.61 6.94 16.53
CA ARG A 47 14.60 5.56 16.07
C ARG A 47 14.49 5.52 14.55
N GLU A 48 15.05 4.48 13.96
CA GLU A 48 15.06 4.28 12.50
C GLU A 48 14.09 3.16 12.14
N VAL A 49 13.28 3.40 11.10
CA VAL A 49 12.37 2.40 10.53
C VAL A 49 13.07 1.68 9.40
N THR A 50 12.92 0.36 9.33
CA THR A 50 13.39 -0.46 8.21
C THR A 50 12.26 -1.34 7.68
N CYS A 51 12.38 -1.76 6.43
CA CYS A 51 11.43 -2.64 5.76
C CYS A 51 12.04 -4.04 5.70
N VAL A 52 11.29 -5.04 6.14
CA VAL A 52 11.69 -6.45 6.13
C VAL A 52 10.58 -7.29 5.51
N GLY A 53 10.94 -8.38 4.85
CA GLY A 53 9.99 -9.32 4.27
C GLY A 53 10.48 -9.87 2.94
N VAL A 54 9.57 -10.52 2.23
CA VAL A 54 9.82 -11.13 0.93
C VAL A 54 10.12 -10.10 -0.17
N GLU A 55 11.01 -10.49 -1.09
CA GLU A 55 11.40 -9.65 -2.23
C GLU A 55 10.60 -9.98 -3.51
N ARG A 56 9.88 -11.09 -3.53
CA ARG A 56 9.07 -11.53 -4.67
C ARG A 56 7.60 -11.58 -4.27
N LEU A 57 6.73 -11.20 -5.22
CA LEU A 57 5.28 -11.26 -5.03
C LEU A 57 4.80 -12.70 -4.79
N VAL A 58 5.41 -13.69 -5.46
CA VAL A 58 5.06 -15.11 -5.30
C VAL A 58 5.26 -15.60 -3.87
N ASP A 59 6.33 -15.15 -3.20
CA ASP A 59 6.63 -15.52 -1.82
C ASP A 59 5.69 -14.81 -0.82
N GLN A 60 4.98 -13.77 -1.27
CA GLN A 60 4.01 -13.02 -0.48
C GLN A 60 2.61 -13.65 -0.51
N LEU A 61 2.37 -14.57 -1.45
CA LEU A 61 1.05 -15.13 -1.70
C LEU A 61 0.65 -16.23 -0.72
N ASP A 62 1.54 -16.72 0.14
CA ASP A 62 1.30 -17.99 0.82
C ASP A 62 1.32 -17.98 2.37
N VAL A 63 0.20 -18.43 2.95
CA VAL A 63 0.12 -18.90 4.35
C VAL A 63 -0.79 -20.15 4.49
N THR A 64 -1.51 -20.57 3.44
CA THR A 64 -2.55 -21.62 3.57
C THR A 64 -2.84 -22.41 2.29
N ASP A 65 -2.08 -22.27 1.19
CA ASP A 65 -2.38 -23.01 -0.04
C ASP A 65 -1.82 -24.46 0.01
N PRO A 66 -2.66 -25.52 -0.11
CA PRO A 66 -2.20 -26.91 -0.12
C PRO A 66 -1.24 -27.27 -1.27
N LEU A 67 -1.22 -26.51 -2.37
CA LEU A 67 -0.33 -26.74 -3.53
C LEU A 67 1.11 -26.25 -3.29
N ASN A 68 1.32 -25.32 -2.35
CA ASN A 68 2.64 -24.78 -2.02
C ASN A 68 3.41 -25.61 -0.97
N LEU A 69 2.80 -26.62 -0.35
CA LEU A 69 3.48 -27.52 0.60
C LEU A 69 4.52 -28.45 -0.04
N ALA A 70 4.59 -28.49 -1.37
CA ALA A 70 5.56 -29.29 -2.12
C ALA A 70 6.80 -28.49 -2.59
N ASP A 71 6.82 -27.16 -2.42
CA ASP A 71 7.95 -26.31 -2.83
C ASP A 71 9.07 -26.28 -1.75
N PRO A 72 10.31 -26.68 -2.06
CA PRO A 72 11.44 -26.57 -1.15
C PRO A 72 11.85 -25.12 -0.79
N LEU A 73 11.24 -24.09 -1.41
CA LEU A 73 11.42 -22.67 -1.08
C LEU A 73 10.33 -22.09 -0.16
N PHE A 74 9.46 -22.94 0.42
CA PHE A 74 8.38 -22.56 1.35
C PHE A 74 8.82 -21.49 2.37
N VAL A 75 8.17 -20.33 2.32
CA VAL A 75 8.37 -19.23 3.27
C VAL A 75 7.24 -19.26 4.32
N PRO A 76 7.57 -19.36 5.62
CA PRO A 76 6.57 -19.56 6.66
C PRO A 76 5.63 -18.36 6.85
N ALA A 77 4.44 -18.67 7.39
CA ALA A 77 3.46 -17.72 7.91
C ALA A 77 4.13 -16.57 8.69
N GLY A 78 4.05 -15.34 8.16
CA GLY A 78 4.66 -14.15 8.77
C GLY A 78 5.68 -13.41 7.88
N ALA A 79 6.01 -13.89 6.69
CA ALA A 79 7.06 -13.30 5.85
C ALA A 79 6.63 -12.15 4.91
N GLY A 80 5.37 -11.72 4.95
CA GLY A 80 4.91 -10.56 4.18
C GLY A 80 5.73 -9.30 4.51
N VAL A 81 5.86 -8.40 3.54
CA VAL A 81 6.54 -7.11 3.69
C VAL A 81 5.97 -6.34 4.89
N LYS A 82 6.85 -5.90 5.79
CA LYS A 82 6.53 -5.25 7.07
C LYS A 82 7.50 -4.13 7.36
N LEU A 83 6.99 -3.12 8.06
CA LEU A 83 7.80 -2.06 8.65
C LEU A 83 8.15 -2.45 10.07
N VAL A 84 9.42 -2.37 10.43
CA VAL A 84 9.91 -2.68 11.78
C VAL A 84 10.93 -1.64 12.20
N TRP A 85 11.17 -1.56 13.51
CA TRP A 85 12.22 -0.71 14.02
C TRP A 85 13.58 -1.40 13.83
N LYS A 86 14.59 -0.65 13.38
CA LYS A 86 15.93 -1.19 13.09
C LYS A 86 16.62 -1.78 14.33
N ASP A 87 16.26 -1.31 15.51
CA ASP A 87 16.75 -1.81 16.81
C ASP A 87 15.99 -3.06 17.31
N ASP A 88 14.89 -3.44 16.66
CA ASP A 88 13.97 -4.50 17.10
C ASP A 88 13.66 -5.50 15.97
N VAL A 89 14.70 -5.86 15.20
CA VAL A 89 14.62 -6.86 14.13
C VAL A 89 14.95 -8.25 14.70
N ASN A 90 14.05 -8.79 15.52
CA ASN A 90 14.10 -10.20 15.92
C ASN A 90 13.15 -11.01 15.02
N PRO A 91 13.66 -11.95 14.18
CA PRO A 91 12.82 -12.77 13.31
C PRO A 91 11.67 -13.50 14.01
N ALA A 92 11.82 -13.85 15.29
CA ALA A 92 10.78 -14.53 16.08
C ALA A 92 9.64 -13.61 16.56
N ASP A 93 9.84 -12.29 16.54
CA ASP A 93 8.89 -11.30 17.07
C ASP A 93 8.48 -10.21 16.07
N ILE A 94 8.97 -10.27 14.82
CA ILE A 94 8.64 -9.31 13.73
C ILE A 94 7.14 -9.06 13.60
N ASP A 95 6.32 -10.09 13.82
CA ASP A 95 4.85 -9.99 13.72
C ASP A 95 4.22 -9.17 14.85
N LYS A 96 4.87 -9.14 16.02
CA LYS A 96 4.42 -8.40 17.20
C LYS A 96 4.98 -6.98 17.21
N THR A 97 6.12 -6.75 16.57
CA THR A 97 6.84 -5.48 16.55
C THR A 97 6.61 -4.67 15.26
N ALA A 98 5.77 -5.17 14.35
CA ALA A 98 5.41 -4.51 13.11
C ALA A 98 4.75 -3.14 13.36
N ILE A 99 5.30 -2.13 12.70
CA ILE A 99 4.84 -0.74 12.76
C ILE A 99 3.57 -0.60 11.93
N GLN A 100 2.51 -0.15 12.57
CA GLN A 100 1.26 0.26 11.92
C GLN A 100 1.41 1.68 11.39
N ALA A 101 2.00 1.82 10.20
CA ALA A 101 2.10 3.10 9.52
C ALA A 101 0.76 3.46 8.85
N GLY A 102 0.34 4.71 8.98
CA GLY A 102 -0.71 5.32 8.18
C GLY A 102 -0.12 6.13 7.02
N GLY A 103 -0.88 7.13 6.55
CA GLY A 103 -0.42 8.03 5.49
C GLY A 103 -0.10 7.30 4.19
N THR A 104 0.82 7.87 3.40
CA THR A 104 1.24 7.29 2.11
C THR A 104 2.04 6.01 2.26
N MET A 105 2.80 5.86 3.35
CA MET A 105 3.57 4.65 3.66
C MET A 105 2.65 3.47 4.02
N GLY A 106 1.61 3.71 4.82
CA GLY A 106 0.59 2.71 5.11
C GLY A 106 -0.16 2.27 3.86
N ALA A 107 -0.53 3.23 2.98
CA ALA A 107 -1.17 2.91 1.71
C ALA A 107 -0.26 2.09 0.76
N ALA A 108 1.03 2.43 0.68
CA ALA A 108 2.00 1.65 -0.08
C ALA A 108 2.15 0.22 0.48
N LEU A 109 2.21 0.08 1.80
CA LEU A 109 2.29 -1.21 2.46
C LEU A 109 1.02 -2.06 2.20
N ASP A 110 -0.16 -1.47 2.33
CA ASP A 110 -1.45 -2.14 2.03
C ASP A 110 -1.54 -2.56 0.55
N THR A 111 -1.05 -1.72 -0.35
CA THR A 111 -0.97 -2.04 -1.78
C THR A 111 -0.10 -3.27 -2.03
N MET A 112 1.08 -3.31 -1.41
CA MET A 112 2.01 -4.42 -1.56
C MET A 112 1.55 -5.68 -0.84
N THR A 113 0.88 -5.57 0.32
CA THR A 113 0.60 -6.71 1.21
C THR A 113 -0.80 -7.30 1.10
N ALA A 114 -1.78 -6.50 0.68
CA ALA A 114 -3.17 -6.92 0.59
C ALA A 114 -3.70 -6.80 -0.84
N ILE A 115 -3.56 -5.63 -1.48
CA ILE A 115 -4.24 -5.34 -2.75
C ILE A 115 -3.64 -6.15 -3.90
N ILE A 116 -2.34 -6.01 -4.17
CA ILE A 116 -1.68 -6.72 -5.28
C ILE A 116 -1.70 -8.25 -5.05
N PRO A 117 -1.36 -8.77 -3.86
CA PRO A 117 -1.45 -10.20 -3.62
C PRO A 117 -2.89 -10.72 -3.75
N GLY A 118 -3.88 -9.98 -3.27
CA GLY A 118 -5.29 -10.35 -3.42
C GLY A 118 -5.73 -10.46 -4.88
N LEU A 119 -5.37 -9.48 -5.72
CA LEU A 119 -5.66 -9.52 -7.16
C LEU A 119 -4.95 -10.69 -7.86
N SER A 120 -3.71 -10.99 -7.47
CA SER A 120 -2.99 -12.14 -8.01
C SER A 120 -3.66 -13.46 -7.62
N ARG A 121 -4.14 -13.62 -6.38
CA ARG A 121 -4.89 -14.83 -5.96
C ARG A 121 -6.19 -14.99 -6.75
N ASP A 122 -6.93 -13.89 -6.95
CA ASP A 122 -8.16 -13.90 -7.75
C ASP A 122 -7.86 -14.37 -9.19
N LEU A 123 -6.78 -13.87 -9.81
CA LEU A 123 -6.37 -14.29 -11.16
C LEU A 123 -5.93 -15.76 -11.21
N THR A 124 -5.11 -16.21 -10.26
CA THR A 124 -4.69 -17.62 -10.18
C THR A 124 -5.88 -18.55 -9.99
N SER A 125 -6.90 -18.14 -9.22
CA SER A 125 -8.14 -18.90 -9.07
C SER A 125 -8.91 -19.02 -10.39
N ILE A 126 -9.01 -17.94 -11.17
CA ILE A 126 -9.68 -17.93 -12.47
C ILE A 126 -8.92 -18.83 -13.47
N GLU A 127 -7.59 -18.70 -13.48
CA GLU A 127 -6.71 -19.50 -14.33
C GLU A 127 -6.82 -21.00 -14.03
N ASN A 128 -6.72 -21.39 -12.75
CA ASN A 128 -6.89 -22.79 -12.35
C ASN A 128 -8.26 -23.33 -12.74
N LYS A 129 -9.32 -22.54 -12.55
CA LYS A 129 -10.68 -22.93 -12.93
C LYS A 129 -10.83 -23.14 -14.44
N MET A 130 -10.20 -22.28 -15.25
CA MET A 130 -10.17 -22.43 -16.70
C MET A 130 -9.44 -23.72 -17.11
N ILE A 131 -8.26 -23.97 -16.54
CA ILE A 131 -7.47 -25.19 -16.76
C ILE A 131 -8.28 -26.42 -16.39
N ASP A 132 -8.85 -26.44 -15.18
CA ASP A 132 -9.58 -27.59 -14.65
C ASP A 132 -10.80 -27.90 -15.52
N LYS A 133 -11.58 -26.88 -15.93
CA LYS A 133 -12.77 -27.07 -16.78
C LYS A 133 -12.42 -27.56 -18.18
N VAL A 134 -11.39 -26.99 -18.81
CA VAL A 134 -10.96 -27.42 -20.14
C VAL A 134 -10.36 -28.83 -20.09
N ASN A 135 -9.51 -29.12 -19.11
CA ASN A 135 -8.93 -30.44 -18.92
C ASN A 135 -9.98 -31.48 -18.56
N GLU A 136 -10.97 -31.16 -17.72
CA GLU A 136 -12.09 -32.06 -17.39
C GLU A 136 -12.81 -32.53 -18.66
N LEU A 137 -13.14 -31.61 -19.57
CA LEU A 137 -13.80 -31.94 -20.84
C LEU A 137 -12.85 -32.62 -21.83
N HIS A 138 -11.61 -32.14 -21.96
CA HIS A 138 -10.63 -32.70 -22.88
C HIS A 138 -10.25 -34.15 -22.50
N ARG A 139 -10.12 -34.46 -21.20
CA ARG A 139 -9.91 -35.82 -20.71
C ARG A 139 -11.06 -36.76 -21.07
N ALA A 140 -12.29 -36.25 -21.16
CA ALA A 140 -13.47 -37.03 -21.54
C ALA A 140 -13.58 -37.24 -23.06
N GLY A 141 -12.93 -36.40 -23.86
CA GLY A 141 -12.90 -36.52 -25.31
C GLY A 141 -11.93 -37.60 -25.81
N HIS A 142 -12.11 -37.99 -27.07
CA HIS A 142 -11.23 -38.90 -27.78
C HIS A 142 -10.31 -38.15 -28.74
N ALA A 143 -8.99 -38.30 -28.55
CA ALA A 143 -7.96 -37.83 -29.46
C ALA A 143 -7.67 -38.85 -30.57
N LYS A 144 -7.14 -38.35 -31.70
CA LYS A 144 -6.71 -39.16 -32.84
C LYS A 144 -5.19 -39.23 -32.88
N GLY A 145 -4.64 -40.44 -33.02
CA GLY A 145 -3.22 -40.62 -33.33
C GLY A 145 -2.27 -40.54 -32.14
N ILE A 146 -2.71 -40.90 -30.93
CA ILE A 146 -1.81 -41.10 -29.78
C ILE A 146 -1.77 -42.57 -29.44
N ALA A 147 -0.60 -43.20 -29.34
CA ALA A 147 -0.46 -44.54 -28.77
C ALA A 147 -0.64 -44.45 -27.26
N ALA A 148 -1.32 -45.43 -26.67
CA ALA A 148 -1.56 -45.52 -25.23
C ALA A 148 -0.27 -45.64 -24.37
N ALA A 149 0.91 -45.64 -25.00
CA ALA A 149 2.17 -45.97 -24.37
C ALA A 149 2.81 -44.80 -23.60
N GLU A 150 2.83 -43.55 -24.08
CA GLU A 150 3.24 -42.38 -23.27
C GLU A 150 2.55 -41.09 -23.78
N PRO A 151 1.45 -40.63 -23.14
CA PRO A 151 0.60 -39.54 -23.67
C PRO A 151 1.22 -38.14 -23.63
N ASN A 152 2.43 -37.96 -23.06
CA ASN A 152 3.03 -36.66 -22.76
C ASN A 152 4.51 -36.52 -23.21
N ASP A 153 5.00 -37.32 -24.16
CA ASP A 153 6.34 -37.11 -24.74
C ASP A 153 6.25 -36.17 -25.96
N PRO A 154 6.63 -34.88 -25.86
CA PRO A 154 6.66 -33.95 -27.00
C PRO A 154 7.74 -34.29 -28.05
N ALA A 155 8.57 -35.32 -27.82
CA ALA A 155 9.72 -35.66 -28.66
C ALA A 155 9.56 -36.93 -29.52
N ASP A 156 8.41 -37.62 -29.52
CA ASP A 156 8.19 -38.81 -30.36
C ASP A 156 7.35 -38.49 -31.63
N PRO A 157 7.99 -38.30 -32.80
CA PRO A 157 7.30 -38.08 -34.07
C PRO A 157 6.80 -39.36 -34.75
N THR A 158 6.86 -40.53 -34.11
CA THR A 158 6.46 -41.83 -34.71
C THR A 158 5.11 -42.37 -34.22
N ASP A 159 4.26 -41.52 -33.64
CA ASP A 159 2.98 -41.93 -33.07
C ASP A 159 1.89 -42.20 -34.13
N ASP A 160 2.08 -43.26 -34.89
CA ASP A 160 1.10 -43.80 -35.83
C ASP A 160 -0.01 -44.55 -35.07
N ALA A 161 -1.18 -43.90 -35.00
CA ALA A 161 -2.51 -44.49 -34.99
C ALA A 161 -2.88 -45.51 -33.89
N VAL A 162 -3.11 -45.03 -32.67
CA VAL A 162 -4.24 -45.53 -31.87
C VAL A 162 -5.35 -44.48 -31.89
N ALA A 163 -6.49 -44.83 -32.49
CA ALA A 163 -7.67 -43.98 -32.49
C ALA A 163 -8.39 -44.13 -31.13
N GLY A 164 -8.70 -43.01 -30.48
CA GLY A 164 -9.62 -43.01 -29.35
C GLY A 164 -9.01 -42.90 -27.96
N VAL A 165 -7.77 -42.38 -27.83
CA VAL A 165 -7.17 -42.15 -26.51
C VAL A 165 -7.93 -41.07 -25.76
N THR A 166 -8.23 -41.34 -24.48
CA THR A 166 -8.87 -40.43 -23.53
C THR A 166 -7.93 -40.13 -22.37
N GLY A 167 -8.31 -39.20 -21.49
CA GLY A 167 -7.55 -38.88 -20.29
C GLY A 167 -6.38 -37.92 -20.50
N LEU A 168 -6.30 -37.29 -21.67
CA LEU A 168 -5.28 -36.30 -22.01
C LEU A 168 -5.62 -34.93 -21.43
N ASP A 169 -4.63 -34.25 -20.89
CA ASP A 169 -4.74 -32.86 -20.47
C ASP A 169 -4.40 -31.93 -21.63
N PHE A 170 -5.20 -30.87 -21.78
CA PHE A 170 -4.92 -29.82 -22.77
C PHE A 170 -3.90 -28.82 -22.22
N PHE A 171 -4.07 -28.43 -20.95
CA PHE A 171 -3.19 -27.53 -20.21
C PHE A 171 -2.44 -28.27 -19.11
N GLY A 172 -1.20 -27.86 -18.87
CA GLY A 172 -0.39 -28.26 -17.73
C GLY A 172 0.19 -27.05 -17.02
N ARG A 173 0.99 -27.30 -15.98
CA ARG A 173 1.81 -26.26 -15.34
C ARG A 173 3.28 -26.61 -15.46
N ALA A 174 4.11 -25.61 -15.74
CA ALA A 174 5.56 -25.72 -15.65
C ALA A 174 6.04 -25.61 -14.20
N ASP A 175 7.30 -25.93 -13.95
CA ASP A 175 7.93 -25.88 -12.62
C ASP A 175 7.92 -24.47 -12.00
N ASP A 176 7.86 -23.43 -12.83
CA ASP A 176 7.76 -22.03 -12.41
C ASP A 176 6.31 -21.58 -12.13
N GLY A 177 5.36 -22.51 -12.22
CA GLY A 177 3.94 -22.25 -12.05
C GLY A 177 3.27 -21.63 -13.27
N SER A 178 3.94 -21.41 -14.40
CA SER A 178 3.27 -20.91 -15.61
C SER A 178 2.37 -21.95 -16.28
N VAL A 179 1.36 -21.50 -17.02
CA VAL A 179 0.47 -22.39 -17.80
C VAL A 179 1.11 -22.76 -19.11
N ILE A 180 1.14 -24.05 -19.40
CA ILE A 180 1.65 -24.59 -20.66
C ILE A 180 0.55 -25.33 -21.40
N VAL A 181 0.60 -25.29 -22.73
CA VAL A 181 -0.27 -26.11 -23.58
C VAL A 181 0.46 -27.43 -23.83
N LEU A 182 -0.13 -28.54 -23.40
CA LEU A 182 0.45 -29.88 -23.55
C LEU A 182 0.21 -30.44 -24.96
N ILE A 183 -0.93 -30.08 -25.56
CA ILE A 183 -1.32 -30.55 -26.89
C ILE A 183 -0.88 -29.55 -27.96
N THR A 184 0.21 -29.87 -28.66
CA THR A 184 0.77 -29.05 -29.74
C THR A 184 0.42 -29.56 -31.14
N ASN A 185 0.06 -30.85 -31.26
CA ASN A 185 -0.40 -31.45 -32.51
C ASN A 185 -1.94 -31.30 -32.65
N PRO A 186 -2.46 -30.70 -33.74
CA PRO A 186 -3.89 -30.55 -33.95
C PRO A 186 -4.66 -31.88 -34.03
N ASP A 187 -4.05 -32.99 -34.45
CA ASP A 187 -4.72 -34.31 -34.46
C ASP A 187 -4.98 -34.83 -33.02
N HIS A 188 -4.21 -34.36 -32.03
CA HIS A 188 -4.27 -34.84 -30.65
C HIS A 188 -5.30 -34.11 -29.79
N VAL A 189 -6.04 -33.16 -30.37
CA VAL A 189 -7.09 -32.44 -29.64
C VAL A 189 -8.33 -33.33 -29.50
N ALA A 190 -8.68 -33.64 -28.26
CA ALA A 190 -9.74 -34.58 -27.91
C ALA A 190 -11.13 -33.91 -27.95
N ILE A 191 -11.71 -33.78 -29.14
CA ILE A 191 -12.96 -33.02 -29.38
C ILE A 191 -14.23 -33.87 -29.58
N SER A 192 -14.09 -35.19 -29.67
CA SER A 192 -15.20 -36.11 -29.95
C SER A 192 -15.61 -36.89 -28.69
N ALA A 193 -16.91 -37.09 -28.47
CA ALA A 193 -17.39 -37.93 -27.37
C ALA A 193 -17.41 -39.43 -27.74
N ASN A 194 -17.32 -39.74 -29.04
CA ASN A 194 -17.32 -41.11 -29.55
C ASN A 194 -16.22 -41.35 -30.58
N THR A 195 -15.63 -42.54 -30.58
CA THR A 195 -14.66 -42.95 -31.60
C THR A 195 -15.34 -43.26 -32.94
N GLY A 196 -14.69 -42.90 -34.06
CA GLY A 196 -15.08 -43.34 -35.40
C GLY A 196 -16.23 -42.55 -36.06
N THR A 197 -16.75 -41.53 -35.39
CA THR A 197 -17.72 -40.58 -35.95
C THR A 197 -17.08 -39.18 -36.02
N MET A 198 -17.46 -38.38 -37.02
CA MET A 198 -17.17 -36.93 -36.98
C MET A 198 -18.09 -36.29 -35.95
N ASP A 199 -17.57 -36.13 -34.73
CA ASP A 199 -18.28 -35.60 -33.57
C ASP A 199 -17.46 -34.46 -32.95
N ASN A 200 -18.11 -33.32 -32.72
CA ASN A 200 -17.53 -32.11 -32.15
C ASN A 200 -18.23 -31.68 -30.84
N SER A 201 -19.03 -32.57 -30.23
CA SER A 201 -19.80 -32.26 -29.03
C SER A 201 -18.95 -31.83 -27.83
N VAL A 202 -17.75 -32.38 -27.65
CA VAL A 202 -16.83 -31.94 -26.57
C VAL A 202 -16.26 -30.57 -26.89
N ALA A 203 -15.95 -30.27 -28.16
CA ALA A 203 -15.53 -28.93 -28.56
C ALA A 203 -16.63 -27.88 -28.34
N GLU A 204 -17.89 -28.23 -28.58
CA GLU A 204 -19.03 -27.35 -28.27
C GLU A 204 -19.13 -27.11 -26.75
N GLN A 205 -18.99 -28.14 -25.92
CA GLN A 205 -18.97 -27.99 -24.46
C GLN A 205 -17.80 -27.15 -23.96
N ILE A 206 -16.61 -27.27 -24.57
CA ILE A 206 -15.44 -26.43 -24.26
C ILE A 206 -15.72 -24.97 -24.64
N ALA A 207 -16.34 -24.73 -25.80
CA ALA A 207 -16.72 -23.39 -26.22
C ALA A 207 -17.74 -22.75 -25.26
N ASP A 208 -18.66 -23.54 -24.71
CA ASP A 208 -19.69 -23.09 -23.76
C ASP A 208 -19.16 -22.80 -22.35
N ILE A 209 -17.90 -23.15 -22.01
CA ILE A 209 -17.31 -22.93 -20.67
C ILE A 209 -17.45 -21.46 -20.23
N GLY A 210 -17.27 -20.51 -21.16
CA GLY A 210 -17.36 -19.07 -20.88
C GLY A 210 -18.79 -18.62 -20.51
N ASP A 211 -19.81 -19.29 -21.04
CA ASP A 211 -21.22 -18.94 -20.82
C ASP A 211 -21.82 -19.62 -19.57
N LEU A 212 -21.11 -20.59 -18.99
CA LEU A 212 -21.55 -21.27 -17.77
C LEU A 212 -21.76 -20.28 -16.62
N GLY A 213 -22.81 -20.54 -15.81
CA GLY A 213 -23.11 -19.75 -14.61
C GLY A 213 -21.96 -19.70 -13.60
N ASP A 214 -21.14 -20.76 -13.60
CA ASP A 214 -19.93 -20.92 -12.80
C ASP A 214 -18.67 -20.94 -13.68
N GLY A 215 -18.69 -20.27 -14.83
CA GLY A 215 -17.56 -20.22 -15.77
C GLY A 215 -16.45 -19.25 -15.32
N PRO A 216 -15.19 -19.45 -15.77
CA PRO A 216 -14.06 -18.58 -15.46
C PRO A 216 -14.29 -17.13 -15.94
N ASP A 217 -15.00 -16.93 -17.04
CA ASP A 217 -15.31 -15.61 -17.59
C ASP A 217 -16.18 -14.78 -16.63
N ARG A 218 -17.15 -15.40 -15.94
CA ARG A 218 -17.97 -14.70 -14.95
C ARG A 218 -17.17 -14.28 -13.74
N ASP A 219 -16.26 -15.13 -13.28
CA ASP A 219 -15.38 -14.82 -12.15
C ASP A 219 -14.43 -13.67 -12.51
N TYR A 220 -13.90 -13.66 -13.74
CA TYR A 220 -13.09 -12.57 -14.26
C TYR A 220 -13.87 -11.26 -14.38
N GLN A 221 -15.08 -11.29 -14.94
CA GLN A 221 -15.97 -10.12 -15.00
C GLN A 221 -16.30 -9.59 -13.59
N SER A 222 -16.56 -10.49 -12.64
CA SER A 222 -16.82 -10.16 -11.24
C SER A 222 -15.60 -9.52 -10.58
N MET A 223 -14.41 -10.07 -10.81
CA MET A 223 -13.13 -9.52 -10.32
C MET A 223 -12.92 -8.09 -10.85
N ILE A 224 -13.06 -7.87 -12.15
CA ILE A 224 -12.95 -6.52 -12.76
C ILE A 224 -14.02 -5.59 -12.19
N GLY A 225 -15.26 -6.06 -12.04
CA GLY A 225 -16.35 -5.28 -11.46
C GLY A 225 -16.05 -4.83 -10.03
N ARG A 226 -15.56 -5.74 -9.18
CA ARG A 226 -15.13 -5.43 -7.80
C ARG A 226 -13.99 -4.42 -7.79
N LEU A 227 -12.98 -4.60 -8.66
CA LEU A 227 -11.86 -3.67 -8.79
C LEU A 227 -12.35 -2.27 -9.20
N GLY A 228 -13.27 -2.17 -10.16
CA GLY A 228 -13.86 -0.91 -10.61
C GLY A 228 -14.61 -0.18 -9.48
N VAL A 229 -15.47 -0.89 -8.75
CA VAL A 229 -16.22 -0.33 -7.62
C VAL A 229 -15.27 0.09 -6.48
N SER A 230 -14.27 -0.74 -6.18
CA SER A 230 -13.26 -0.44 -5.16
C SER A 230 -12.46 0.82 -5.51
N SER A 231 -11.96 0.89 -6.75
CA SER A 231 -11.23 2.05 -7.27
C SER A 231 -12.06 3.33 -7.20
N GLN A 232 -13.32 3.29 -7.65
CA GLN A 232 -14.23 4.43 -7.56
C GLN A 232 -14.49 4.84 -6.10
N GLY A 233 -14.61 3.88 -5.19
CA GLY A 233 -14.78 4.12 -3.76
C GLY A 233 -13.55 4.76 -3.10
N VAL A 234 -12.34 4.31 -3.45
CA VAL A 234 -11.08 4.90 -2.98
C VAL A 234 -10.90 6.31 -3.52
N ALA A 235 -11.12 6.53 -4.83
CA ALA A 235 -11.02 7.85 -5.45
C ALA A 235 -11.96 8.88 -4.80
N ARG A 236 -13.23 8.50 -4.58
CA ARG A 236 -14.20 9.36 -3.89
C ARG A 236 -13.79 9.66 -2.45
N ARG A 237 -13.27 8.68 -1.70
CA ARG A 237 -12.77 8.90 -0.33
C ARG A 237 -11.59 9.86 -0.32
N ALA A 238 -10.66 9.73 -1.27
CA ALA A 238 -9.53 10.64 -1.40
C ALA A 238 -9.97 12.07 -1.71
N GLU A 239 -10.94 12.25 -2.61
CA GLU A 239 -11.54 13.57 -2.91
C GLU A 239 -12.18 14.19 -1.66
N ILE A 240 -13.03 13.43 -0.95
CA ILE A 240 -13.65 13.90 0.29
C ILE A 240 -12.59 14.29 1.32
N GLN A 241 -11.56 13.46 1.51
CA GLN A 241 -10.49 13.74 2.46
C GLN A 241 -9.71 14.99 2.08
N SER A 242 -9.45 15.23 0.79
CA SER A 242 -8.79 16.44 0.30
C SER A 242 -9.60 17.69 0.64
N VAL A 243 -10.91 17.67 0.41
CA VAL A 243 -11.80 18.80 0.74
C VAL A 243 -11.84 19.06 2.25
N VAL A 244 -11.87 18.01 3.07
CA VAL A 244 -11.83 18.16 4.53
C VAL A 244 -10.50 18.78 4.99
N THR A 245 -9.38 18.32 4.44
CA THR A 245 -8.06 18.88 4.76
C THR A 245 -7.98 20.37 4.38
N GLU A 246 -8.43 20.73 3.17
CA GLU A 246 -8.45 22.13 2.72
C GLU A 246 -9.31 23.03 3.63
N GLN A 247 -10.46 22.54 4.09
CA GLN A 247 -11.30 23.28 5.04
C GLN A 247 -10.62 23.46 6.40
N VAL A 248 -9.91 22.44 6.89
CA VAL A 248 -9.18 22.54 8.17
C VAL A 248 -8.01 23.50 8.04
N ASP A 249 -7.27 23.46 6.93
CA ASP A 249 -6.17 24.39 6.68
C ASP A 249 -6.67 25.83 6.57
N ALA A 250 -7.75 26.09 5.84
CA ALA A 250 -8.36 27.40 5.76
C ALA A 250 -8.85 27.92 7.13
N ALA A 251 -9.44 27.05 7.95
CA ALA A 251 -9.86 27.41 9.31
C ALA A 251 -8.66 27.72 10.22
N ARG A 252 -7.57 26.94 10.09
CA ARG A 252 -6.33 27.17 10.82
C ARG A 252 -5.68 28.48 10.41
N GLU A 253 -5.60 28.79 9.11
CA GLU A 253 -5.11 30.06 8.59
C GLU A 253 -5.99 31.24 9.03
N GLY A 254 -7.30 31.07 9.10
CA GLY A 254 -8.21 32.10 9.61
C GLY A 254 -8.01 32.40 11.11
N GLN A 255 -7.66 31.40 11.92
CA GLN A 255 -7.41 31.57 13.36
C GLN A 255 -5.98 32.00 13.69
N ALA A 256 -4.99 31.49 12.94
CA ALA A 256 -3.58 31.85 13.07
C ALA A 256 -3.22 33.11 12.26
N GLY A 257 -4.12 33.57 11.42
CA GLY A 257 -3.99 34.77 10.62
C GLY A 257 -3.88 35.99 11.52
N VAL A 258 -2.75 36.69 11.41
CA VAL A 258 -2.56 37.95 12.10
C VAL A 258 -3.32 39.03 11.36
N ASN A 259 -4.21 39.73 12.06
CA ASN A 259 -4.85 40.91 11.47
C ASN A 259 -3.82 42.03 11.43
N LEU A 260 -3.32 42.35 10.22
CA LEU A 260 -2.31 43.39 10.02
C LEU A 260 -2.74 44.74 10.59
N ASP A 261 -4.04 45.02 10.65
CA ASP A 261 -4.57 46.26 11.22
C ASP A 261 -4.48 46.26 12.76
N GLU A 262 -4.72 45.12 13.41
CA GLU A 262 -4.51 44.97 14.86
C GLU A 262 -3.03 44.98 15.21
N GLU A 263 -2.19 44.31 14.43
CA GLU A 263 -0.74 44.32 14.63
C GLU A 263 -0.16 45.72 14.41
N MET A 264 -0.64 46.46 13.41
CA MET A 264 -0.29 47.86 13.18
C MET A 264 -0.78 48.77 14.31
N THR A 265 -2.00 48.57 14.82
CA THR A 265 -2.53 49.31 15.97
C THR A 265 -1.72 49.03 17.24
N ASN A 266 -1.36 47.78 17.48
CA ASN A 266 -0.48 47.38 18.57
C ASN A 266 0.91 47.99 18.42
N LEU A 267 1.49 47.96 17.22
CA LEU A 267 2.77 48.62 16.91
C LEU A 267 2.71 50.11 17.20
N LEU A 268 1.65 50.79 16.75
CA LEU A 268 1.47 52.23 16.98
C LEU A 268 1.29 52.54 18.47
N THR A 269 0.59 51.67 19.20
CA THR A 269 0.42 51.77 20.66
C THR A 269 1.76 51.59 21.39
N TYR A 270 2.56 50.59 21.00
CA TYR A 270 3.91 50.39 21.55
C TYR A 270 4.85 51.54 21.21
N GLN A 271 4.80 52.08 19.99
CA GLN A 271 5.58 53.25 19.59
C GLN A 271 5.20 54.49 20.43
N ARG A 272 3.89 54.78 20.58
CA ARG A 272 3.44 55.89 21.44
C ARG A 272 3.77 55.67 22.91
N GLY A 273 3.69 54.43 23.39
CA GLY A 273 4.12 54.05 24.74
C GLY A 273 5.62 54.31 24.95
N TYR A 274 6.45 53.96 23.98
CA TYR A 274 7.89 54.23 23.99
C TYR A 274 8.19 55.74 23.97
N GLU A 275 7.51 56.51 23.12
CA GLU A 275 7.63 57.98 23.08
C GLU A 275 7.22 58.63 24.41
N ALA A 276 6.12 58.17 25.02
CA ALA A 276 5.65 58.64 26.32
C ALA A 276 6.66 58.30 27.44
N ALA A 277 7.17 57.06 27.47
CA ALA A 277 8.20 56.64 28.42
C ALA A 277 9.50 57.46 28.26
N SER A 278 9.87 57.78 27.01
CA SER A 278 11.01 58.65 26.70
C SER A 278 10.83 60.05 27.28
N ARG A 279 9.64 60.66 27.13
CA ARG A 279 9.32 61.98 27.71
C ARG A 279 9.31 61.94 29.25
N VAL A 280 8.83 60.86 29.85
CA VAL A 280 8.89 60.65 31.31
C VAL A 280 10.35 60.57 31.78
N LEU A 281 11.21 59.85 31.05
CA LEU A 281 12.65 59.83 31.33
C LEU A 281 13.29 61.21 31.20
N THR A 282 12.98 61.99 30.16
CA THR A 282 13.49 63.36 30.00
C THR A 282 13.01 64.29 31.11
N THR A 283 11.76 64.14 31.57
CA THR A 283 11.23 64.96 32.68
C THR A 283 11.84 64.56 34.01
N ILE A 284 12.08 63.27 34.25
CA ILE A 284 12.85 62.80 35.41
C ILE A 284 14.27 63.37 35.37
N ASP A 285 14.94 63.31 34.23
CA ASP A 285 16.29 63.85 34.04
C ASP A 285 16.33 65.36 34.33
N SER A 286 15.35 66.12 33.81
CA SER A 286 15.21 67.56 34.10
C SER A 286 14.92 67.85 35.57
N MET A 287 14.11 67.01 36.24
CA MET A 287 13.84 67.16 37.68
C MET A 287 15.08 66.86 38.52
N LEU A 288 15.84 65.81 38.17
CA LEU A 288 17.11 65.48 38.81
C LEU A 288 18.14 66.58 38.59
N ASP A 289 18.22 67.15 37.39
CA ASP A 289 19.11 68.26 37.08
C ASP A 289 18.76 69.52 37.90
N GLN A 290 17.47 69.87 38.00
CA GLN A 290 17.01 70.97 38.85
C GLN A 290 17.30 70.72 40.34
N LEU A 291 17.14 69.48 40.83
CA LEU A 291 17.48 69.12 42.21
C LEU A 291 18.98 69.23 42.47
N ILE A 292 19.82 68.74 41.55
CA ILE A 292 21.28 68.70 41.71
C ILE A 292 21.90 70.09 41.54
N ASN A 293 21.58 70.79 40.45
CA ASN A 293 22.24 72.03 40.06
C ASN A 293 21.57 73.30 40.61
N ARG A 294 20.30 73.23 41.04
CA ARG A 294 19.52 74.43 41.41
C ARG A 294 19.08 74.49 42.87
N THR A 295 19.13 73.38 43.61
CA THR A 295 18.89 73.39 45.07
C THR A 295 20.17 73.34 45.91
N GLY A 296 21.31 72.95 45.32
CA GLY A 296 22.64 72.96 45.97
C GLY A 296 23.39 74.31 45.95
N LEU A 297 22.84 75.35 45.32
CA LEU A 297 23.49 76.66 45.17
C LEU A 297 22.99 77.65 46.23
N VAL A 298 23.10 77.27 47.50
CA VAL A 298 22.97 78.21 48.64
C VAL A 298 24.23 78.08 49.50
N GLY A 299 25.24 78.86 49.12
CA GLY A 299 26.55 78.88 49.77
C GLY A 299 27.50 79.80 49.02
N ARG A 300 27.25 81.10 49.07
CA ARG A 300 28.30 82.12 49.04
C ARG A 300 28.55 82.55 50.48
#